data_AF-A0A847X6U4-F1
#
_entry.id   AF-A0A847X6U4-F1
#
_cell.length_a   1.000
_cell.length_b   1.000
_cell.length_c   1.000
_cell.angle_alpha   90.00
_cell.angle_beta   90.00
_cell.angle_gamma   90.00
#
_symmetry.space_group_name_H-M   'P 1'
#
loop_
_entity.id
_entity.type
_entity.pdbx_description
1 polymer ?
#
loop_
_entity_poly.entity_id
_entity_poly.type
_entity_poly.pdbx_seq_one_letter_code
_entity_poly.pdbx_strand_id
1 'polypeptide(L)'
;KKEKILALTEKIEKQENLYLKLDADMEDGRVIANELLSKCQNLFLHLNKDQFLIASRKEQAKVIFEEMKENLRGGGSSSMVQGKIVKENENMEKDFYSCVERNLKEEM
;
A
#
# COMPACT_ATOMS: atom_id res chain seq x y z
N LYS A 1 -0.51 -7.16 20.79
CA LYS A 1 -0.35 -7.02 19.33
C LYS A 1 -1.04 -5.74 18.80
N LYS A 2 -2.32 -5.50 19.07
CA LYS A 2 -3.05 -4.26 18.68
C LYS A 2 -2.42 -2.92 19.11
N GLU A 3 -1.82 -2.85 20.30
CA GLU A 3 -1.28 -1.58 20.85
C GLU A 3 -0.13 -0.99 20.02
N LYS A 4 0.69 -1.84 19.37
CA LYS A 4 1.80 -1.36 18.51
C LYS A 4 1.31 -0.75 17.20
N ILE A 5 0.17 -1.24 16.68
CA ILE A 5 -0.43 -0.75 15.43
C ILE A 5 -1.03 0.64 15.64
N LEU A 6 -1.74 0.83 16.76
CA LEU A 6 -2.31 2.13 17.14
C LEU A 6 -1.24 3.21 17.34
N ALA A 7 -0.14 2.88 18.02
CA ALA A 7 0.96 3.82 18.21
C ALA A 7 1.65 4.22 16.89
N LEU A 8 1.60 3.37 15.86
CA LEU A 8 2.15 3.65 14.54
C LEU A 8 1.19 4.52 13.70
N THR A 9 -0.11 4.22 13.75
CA THR A 9 -1.12 5.02 13.07
C THR A 9 -1.28 6.42 13.68
N GLU A 10 -1.09 6.60 14.99
CA GLU A 10 -1.14 7.91 15.65
C GLU A 10 -0.04 8.88 15.23
N LYS A 11 1.13 8.38 14.82
CA LYS A 11 2.26 9.21 14.37
C LYS A 11 2.16 9.65 12.91
N ILE A 12 1.25 9.06 12.14
CA ILE A 12 1.07 9.37 10.73
C ILE A 12 0.10 10.56 10.60
N GLU A 13 0.65 11.72 10.23
CA GLU A 13 -0.14 12.87 9.79
C GLU A 13 -0.94 12.51 8.54
N LYS A 14 -2.05 13.23 8.28
CA LYS A 14 -2.86 12.99 7.07
C LYS A 14 -1.98 13.18 5.83
N GLN A 15 -1.68 12.09 5.15
CA GLN A 15 -0.98 12.06 3.88
C GLN A 15 -1.92 11.49 2.83
N GLU A 16 -1.94 12.09 1.64
CA GLU A 16 -2.79 11.59 0.55
C GLU A 16 -2.37 10.18 0.13
N ASN A 17 -1.06 9.94 0.05
CA ASN A 17 -0.49 8.68 -0.39
C ASN A 17 0.57 8.26 0.63
N LEU A 18 0.61 6.98 0.99
CA LEU A 18 1.49 6.49 2.05
C LEU A 18 2.14 5.16 1.68
N TYR A 19 3.45 5.08 1.85
CA TYR A 19 4.23 3.86 1.73
C TYR A 19 4.85 3.49 3.08
N LEU A 20 4.71 2.24 3.51
CA LEU A 20 5.30 1.75 4.77
C LEU A 20 5.93 0.38 4.60
N LYS A 21 7.15 0.21 5.14
CA LYS A 21 7.74 -1.11 5.39
C LYS A 21 7.45 -1.53 6.83
N LEU A 22 6.80 -2.67 7.01
CA LEU A 22 6.37 -3.17 8.31
C LEU A 22 6.79 -4.63 8.47
N ASP A 23 7.36 -4.97 9.63
CA ASP A 23 7.52 -6.36 10.02
C ASP A 23 6.19 -6.90 10.58
N ALA A 24 5.28 -7.20 9.66
CA ALA A 24 3.95 -7.75 9.91
C ALA A 24 3.62 -8.80 8.86
N ASP A 25 2.81 -9.80 9.24
CA ASP A 25 2.25 -10.76 8.28
C ASP A 25 1.04 -10.17 7.54
N MET A 26 0.51 -10.91 6.56
CA MET A 26 -0.64 -10.47 5.76
C MET A 26 -1.91 -10.18 6.58
N GLU A 27 -2.14 -10.91 7.68
CA GLU A 27 -3.34 -10.73 8.49
C GLU A 27 -3.25 -9.42 9.28
N ASP A 28 -2.13 -9.21 9.98
CA ASP A 28 -1.82 -7.97 10.68
C ASP A 28 -1.76 -6.79 9.68
N GLY A 29 -1.17 -6.99 8.50
CA GLY A 29 -1.08 -6.00 7.43
C GLY A 29 -2.45 -5.52 6.94
N ARG A 30 -3.44 -6.41 6.79
CA ARG A 30 -4.82 -6.02 6.44
C ARG A 30 -5.48 -5.17 7.51
N VAL A 31 -5.28 -5.51 8.78
CA VAL A 31 -5.81 -4.71 9.90
C VAL A 31 -5.21 -3.31 9.88
N ILE A 32 -3.89 -3.22 9.72
CA ILE A 32 -3.15 -1.96 9.61
C ILE A 32 -3.65 -1.14 8.41
N ALA A 33 -3.86 -1.78 7.27
CA ALA A 33 -4.33 -1.11 6.06
C ALA A 33 -5.70 -0.48 6.24
N ASN A 34 -6.66 -1.20 6.83
CA ASN A 34 -8.00 -0.67 7.08
C ASN A 34 -7.99 0.53 8.05
N GLU A 35 -7.15 0.47 9.08
CA GLU A 35 -6.97 1.59 10.03
C GLU A 35 -6.32 2.80 9.33
N LEU A 36 -5.27 2.59 8.54
CA LEU A 36 -4.53 3.66 7.86
C LEU A 36 -5.28 4.28 6.70
N LEU A 37 -6.11 3.51 5.99
CA LEU A 37 -7.02 4.04 4.98
C LEU A 37 -7.94 5.11 5.58
N SER A 38 -8.17 5.14 6.90
CA SER A 38 -8.91 6.26 7.51
C SER A 38 -8.21 7.63 7.35
N LYS A 39 -6.89 7.60 7.22
CA LYS A 39 -5.97 8.76 7.25
C LYS A 39 -5.31 9.06 5.90
N CYS A 40 -5.35 8.14 4.95
CA CYS A 40 -4.77 8.29 3.61
C CYS A 40 -5.72 7.83 2.49
N GLN A 41 -5.49 8.31 1.26
CA GLN A 41 -6.25 7.91 0.08
C GLN A 41 -5.70 6.62 -0.53
N ASN A 42 -4.38 6.53 -0.69
CA ASN A 42 -3.69 5.37 -1.24
C ASN A 42 -2.61 4.88 -0.27
N LEU A 43 -2.50 3.57 -0.11
CA LEU A 43 -1.59 2.93 0.81
C LEU A 43 -0.86 1.78 0.13
N PHE A 44 0.46 1.74 0.31
CA PHE A 44 1.28 0.59 0.00
C PHE A 44 1.95 0.10 1.30
N LEU A 45 1.66 -1.14 1.68
CA LEU A 45 2.35 -1.83 2.76
C LEU A 45 3.29 -2.88 2.16
N HIS A 46 4.56 -2.73 2.44
CA HIS A 46 5.58 -3.75 2.26
C HIS A 46 5.68 -4.53 3.58
N LEU A 47 5.28 -5.79 3.53
CA LEU A 47 5.14 -6.70 4.68
C LEU A 47 6.29 -7.71 4.70
N ASN A 48 6.39 -8.49 5.77
CA ASN A 48 7.46 -9.49 5.89
C ASN A 48 7.32 -10.62 4.84
N LYS A 49 8.39 -11.40 4.65
CA LYS A 49 8.43 -12.52 3.68
C LYS A 49 8.08 -12.09 2.25
N ASP A 50 8.57 -10.92 1.86
CA ASP A 50 8.33 -10.31 0.54
C ASP A 50 6.84 -10.21 0.22
N GLN A 51 6.00 -9.97 1.23
CA GLN A 51 4.57 -9.78 1.02
C GLN A 51 4.26 -8.30 0.80
N PHE A 52 3.17 -8.02 0.09
CA PHE A 52 2.68 -6.66 -0.04
C PHE A 52 1.17 -6.58 0.05
N LEU A 53 0.69 -5.39 0.39
CA LEU A 53 -0.72 -5.01 0.33
C LEU A 53 -0.84 -3.57 -0.17
N ILE A 54 -1.62 -3.38 -1.23
CA ILE A 54 -1.99 -2.07 -1.76
C ILE A 54 -3.46 -1.85 -1.44
N ALA A 55 -3.81 -0.69 -0.90
CA ALA A 55 -5.19 -0.34 -0.61
C ALA A 55 -5.49 1.10 -1.06
N SER A 56 -6.71 1.35 -1.51
CA SER A 56 -7.12 2.67 -1.99
C SER A 56 -8.59 2.95 -1.65
N ARG A 57 -8.85 4.17 -1.16
CA ARG A 57 -10.21 4.66 -0.91
C ARG A 57 -10.99 4.97 -2.18
N LYS A 58 -10.29 5.33 -3.26
CA LYS A 58 -10.91 5.68 -4.56
C LYS A 58 -10.91 4.51 -5.53
N GLU A 59 -10.82 3.27 -5.04
CA GLU A 59 -10.85 2.08 -5.89
C GLU A 59 -9.70 2.00 -6.91
N GLN A 60 -8.55 2.64 -6.61
CA GLN A 60 -7.37 2.69 -7.49
C GLN A 60 -6.32 1.61 -7.17
N ALA A 61 -6.54 0.73 -6.20
CA ALA A 61 -5.53 -0.24 -5.76
C ALA A 61 -5.12 -1.21 -6.88
N LYS A 62 -6.07 -1.59 -7.74
CA LYS A 62 -5.80 -2.45 -8.89
C LYS A 62 -5.02 -1.74 -9.99
N VAL A 63 -5.27 -0.45 -10.19
CA VAL A 63 -4.53 0.38 -11.17
C VAL A 63 -3.07 0.50 -10.74
N ILE A 64 -2.84 0.86 -9.47
CA ILE A 64 -1.50 0.94 -8.88
C ILE A 64 -0.77 -0.41 -8.98
N PHE A 65 -1.48 -1.51 -8.68
CA PHE A 65 -0.91 -2.85 -8.82
C PHE A 65 -0.50 -3.19 -10.25
N GLU A 66 -1.33 -2.89 -11.25
CA GLU A 66 -1.02 -3.22 -12.65
C GLU A 66 0.18 -2.42 -13.17
N GLU A 67 0.37 -1.16 -12.74
CA GLU A 67 1.60 -0.41 -13.04
C GLU A 67 2.84 -1.01 -12.37
N MET A 68 2.71 -1.49 -11.14
CA MET A 68 3.82 -2.08 -10.38
C MET A 68 4.02 -3.58 -10.65
N LYS A 69 3.27 -4.16 -11.60
CA LYS A 69 3.17 -5.62 -11.83
C LYS A 69 4.48 -6.28 -12.28
N GLU A 70 5.46 -5.52 -12.76
CA GLU A 70 6.78 -6.08 -13.05
C GLU A 70 7.49 -6.58 -11.77
N ASN A 71 7.27 -5.89 -10.65
CA ASN A 71 7.88 -6.20 -9.36
C ASN A 71 6.97 -7.04 -8.45
N LEU A 72 5.68 -7.16 -8.79
CA LEU A 72 4.64 -7.74 -7.95
C LEU A 72 3.96 -8.95 -8.61
N ARG A 73 3.54 -9.92 -7.79
CA ARG A 73 2.63 -10.99 -8.17
C ARG A 73 1.54 -11.11 -7.13
N GLY A 74 0.28 -11.03 -7.55
CA GLY A 74 -0.83 -11.00 -6.62
C GLY A 74 -2.17 -10.84 -7.32
N GLY A 75 -3.18 -10.54 -6.52
CA GLY A 75 -4.53 -10.32 -6.99
C GLY A 75 -5.40 -9.69 -5.91
N GLY A 76 -6.56 -9.22 -6.32
CA GLY A 76 -7.50 -8.54 -5.44
C GLY A 76 -8.56 -7.77 -6.20
N SER A 77 -9.12 -6.79 -5.51
CA SER A 77 -10.18 -5.90 -6.00
C SER A 77 -9.64 -4.51 -6.31
N SER A 78 -10.50 -3.64 -6.83
CA SER A 78 -10.24 -2.23 -7.05
C SER A 78 -9.86 -1.48 -5.76
N SER A 79 -10.43 -1.86 -4.61
CA SER A 79 -10.14 -1.21 -3.32
C SER A 79 -8.92 -1.78 -2.58
N MET A 80 -8.55 -3.04 -2.83
CA MET A 80 -7.41 -3.68 -2.18
C MET A 80 -6.81 -4.82 -3.00
N VAL A 81 -5.49 -4.83 -3.14
CA VAL A 81 -4.70 -5.88 -3.79
C VAL A 81 -3.62 -6.37 -2.84
N GLN A 82 -3.34 -7.66 -2.88
CA GLN A 82 -2.29 -8.26 -2.06
C GLN A 82 -1.51 -9.33 -2.83
N GLY A 83 -0.31 -9.63 -2.37
CA GLY A 83 0.49 -10.69 -2.97
C GLY A 83 1.91 -10.74 -2.46
N LYS A 84 2.82 -11.13 -3.36
CA LYS A 84 4.25 -11.22 -3.15
C LYS A 84 5.01 -10.24 -4.05
N ILE A 85 6.06 -9.67 -3.50
CA ILE A 85 7.10 -8.94 -4.19
C ILE A 85 8.02 -10.00 -4.79
N VAL A 86 8.10 -10.06 -6.12
CA VAL A 86 8.94 -11.04 -6.82
C VAL A 86 10.30 -10.47 -7.19
N LYS A 87 10.43 -9.14 -7.18
CA LYS A 87 11.66 -8.42 -7.44
C LYS A 87 11.64 -7.14 -6.62
N GLU A 88 12.21 -7.19 -5.42
CA GLU A 88 12.40 -5.97 -4.64
C GLU A 88 13.42 -5.08 -5.38
N ASN A 89 13.08 -3.80 -5.54
CA ASN A 89 14.02 -2.79 -5.96
C ASN A 89 14.12 -1.70 -4.86
N GLU A 90 15.23 -0.98 -4.84
CA GLU A 90 15.46 0.12 -3.89
C GLU A 90 14.55 1.33 -4.11
N ASN A 91 13.83 1.37 -5.23
CA ASN A 91 12.99 2.49 -5.65
C ASN A 91 11.49 2.25 -5.49
N MET A 92 11.04 1.14 -4.88
CA MET A 92 9.61 0.76 -4.84
C MET A 92 8.72 1.86 -4.25
N GLU A 93 9.22 2.57 -3.25
CA GLU A 93 8.53 3.71 -2.66
C GLU A 93 8.37 4.87 -3.66
N LYS A 94 9.44 5.21 -4.39
CA LYS A 94 9.40 6.23 -5.44
C LYS A 94 8.52 5.81 -6.61
N ASP A 95 8.56 4.54 -6.99
CA ASP A 95 7.74 3.95 -8.04
C ASP A 95 6.26 4.03 -7.67
N PHE A 96 5.92 3.73 -6.40
CA PHE A 96 4.57 3.89 -5.87
C PHE A 96 4.09 5.35 -5.93
N TYR A 97 4.86 6.30 -5.40
CA TYR A 97 4.44 7.70 -5.42
C TYR A 97 4.32 8.24 -6.85
N SER A 98 5.26 7.93 -7.72
CA SER A 98 5.22 8.32 -9.13
C SER A 98 4.02 7.71 -9.87
N CYS A 99 3.67 6.46 -9.57
CA CYS A 99 2.48 5.80 -10.10
C CYS A 99 1.21 6.55 -9.69
N VAL A 100 1.07 6.85 -8.40
CA VAL A 100 -0.11 7.52 -7.88
C VAL A 100 -0.23 8.95 -8.41
N GLU A 101 0.87 9.71 -8.46
CA GLU A 101 0.87 11.08 -9.01
C GLU A 101 0.51 11.14 -10.49
N ARG A 102 0.92 10.15 -11.29
CA ARG A 102 0.55 10.07 -12.72
C ARG A 102 -0.93 9.77 -12.89
N ASN A 103 -1.46 8.78 -12.18
CA ASN A 103 -2.86 8.40 -12.26
C ASN A 103 -3.81 9.50 -11.73
N LEU A 104 -3.37 10.32 -10.77
CA LEU A 104 -4.17 11.45 -10.27
C LEU A 104 -4.19 12.66 -11.21
N LYS A 105 -3.27 12.76 -12.17
CA LYS A 105 -3.27 13.83 -13.18
C LYS A 105 -4.18 13.55 -14.38
N GLU A 106 -4.58 12.31 -14.61
CA GLU A 106 -5.47 11.95 -15.74
C GLU A 106 -6.96 12.04 -15.40
N GLU A 107 -7.33 12.30 -14.13
CA GLU A 107 -8.72 12.56 -13.69
C GLU A 107 -9.04 14.05 -13.43
N MET A 108 -8.16 14.99 -13.84
CA MET A 108 -8.39 16.45 -13.80
C MET A 108 -8.67 17.05 -15.18
#